data_AF-A0AAU6XJ25-F1
#
_entry.id   AF-A0AAU6XJ25-F1
#
_cell.length_a   1.000
_cell.length_b   1.000
_cell.length_c   1.000
_cell.angle_alpha   90.00
_cell.angle_beta   90.00
_cell.angle_gamma   90.00
#
_symmetry.space_group_name_H-M   'P 1'
#
loop_
_entity.id
_entity.type
_entity.pdbx_description
1 polymer ?
#
loop_
_entity_poly.entity_id
_entity_poly.type
_entity_poly.pdbx_seq_one_letter_code
_entity_poly.pdbx_strand_id
1 'polypeptide(L)'
;MRRFGWRSQRKGIPHEPALLAAAAEHPGGSVAEIDPRYIDDPNGYVPPEAIRGAWLVDGSGKLTGEYEENPRHGAPQDDFSELTEPDHWLGWLGDDPAAAVRKGIEESLRAQVTDAVVEWVKILERPRFLTAGRRPSEDEQVILVTRAALAAPFALSVRTAQHGRSVLLGVFSWVAVNLLPPGVRKDRHWFDLGVELDWAGEQLQGRMYEVGGEDRTAEQ
;
A
#
# COMPACT_ATOMS: atom_id res chain seq x y z
N MET A 1 -6.79 16.40 -23.19
CA MET A 1 -7.24 15.00 -22.93
C MET A 1 -6.28 14.05 -23.63
N ARG A 2 -5.33 13.46 -22.89
CA ARG A 2 -4.40 12.45 -23.45
C ARG A 2 -5.11 11.10 -23.40
N ARG A 3 -5.54 10.59 -24.56
CA ARG A 3 -5.98 9.19 -24.69
C ARG A 3 -4.74 8.31 -24.56
N PHE A 4 -4.54 7.71 -23.39
CA PHE A 4 -3.62 6.59 -23.24
C PHE A 4 -4.14 5.46 -24.15
N GLY A 5 -3.33 5.06 -25.13
CA GLY A 5 -3.77 4.24 -26.27
C GLY A 5 -4.04 2.79 -25.88
N TRP A 6 -5.25 2.52 -25.39
CA TRP A 6 -5.79 1.16 -25.31
C TRP A 6 -6.23 0.77 -26.73
N ARG A 7 -5.80 -0.41 -27.20
CA ARG A 7 -6.22 -0.94 -28.51
C ARG A 7 -7.56 -1.65 -28.30
N SER A 8 -8.64 -1.03 -28.79
CA SER A 8 -9.94 -1.68 -28.86
C SER A 8 -9.97 -2.70 -29.99
N GLN A 9 -10.40 -3.92 -29.69
CA GLN A 9 -10.61 -4.99 -30.66
C GLN A 9 -11.99 -5.60 -30.45
N ARG A 10 -12.65 -6.02 -31.54
CA ARG A 10 -13.85 -6.86 -31.43
C ARG A 10 -13.42 -8.31 -31.19
N LYS A 11 -13.77 -8.84 -30.01
CA LYS A 11 -13.53 -10.25 -29.65
C LYS A 11 -14.78 -11.12 -29.69
N GLY A 12 -15.95 -10.52 -29.95
CA GLY A 12 -17.25 -11.19 -29.84
C GLY A 12 -17.71 -11.23 -28.38
N ILE A 13 -19.01 -11.37 -28.14
CA ILE A 13 -19.57 -11.33 -26.78
C ILE A 13 -19.34 -12.68 -26.10
N PRO A 14 -18.65 -12.73 -24.94
CA PRO A 14 -18.50 -13.97 -24.18
C PRO A 14 -19.84 -14.44 -23.63
N HIS A 15 -20.06 -15.75 -23.63
CA HIS A 15 -21.24 -16.37 -23.03
C HIS A 15 -21.00 -16.79 -21.57
N GLU A 16 -20.40 -15.90 -20.77
CA GLU A 16 -20.15 -16.14 -19.36
C GLU A 16 -21.24 -15.47 -18.51
N PRO A 17 -22.06 -16.23 -17.75
CA PRO A 17 -23.19 -15.67 -17.00
C PRO A 17 -22.78 -14.59 -15.99
N ALA A 18 -21.66 -14.77 -15.30
CA ALA A 18 -21.16 -13.80 -14.33
C ALA A 18 -20.75 -12.48 -15.00
N LEU A 19 -20.10 -12.53 -16.17
CA LEU A 19 -19.73 -11.36 -16.94
C LEU A 19 -20.97 -10.60 -17.45
N LEU A 20 -21.98 -11.33 -17.92
CA LEU A 20 -23.24 -10.73 -18.37
C LEU A 20 -24.03 -10.09 -17.22
N ALA A 21 -24.03 -10.72 -16.04
CA ALA A 21 -24.64 -10.16 -14.83
C ALA A 21 -23.92 -8.87 -14.40
N ALA A 22 -22.58 -8.88 -14.33
CA ALA A 22 -21.79 -7.69 -14.01
C ALA A 22 -22.02 -6.56 -15.04
N ALA A 23 -22.13 -6.88 -16.33
CA ALA A 23 -22.44 -5.88 -17.35
C ALA A 23 -23.80 -5.23 -17.12
N ALA A 24 -24.82 -6.01 -16.74
CA ALA A 24 -26.16 -5.50 -16.46
C ALA A 24 -26.18 -4.54 -15.26
N GLU A 25 -25.29 -4.73 -14.29
CA GLU A 25 -25.13 -3.86 -13.11
C GLU A 25 -24.36 -2.56 -13.42
N HIS A 26 -23.66 -2.48 -14.55
CA HIS A 26 -22.82 -1.33 -14.93
C HIS A 26 -23.12 -0.73 -16.32
N PRO A 27 -24.34 -0.20 -16.59
CA PRO A 27 -24.68 0.43 -17.87
C PRO A 27 -23.77 1.60 -18.24
N GLY A 28 -23.28 1.61 -19.49
CA GLY A 28 -22.37 2.62 -20.02
C GLY A 28 -20.93 2.54 -19.47
N GLY A 29 -20.63 1.51 -18.68
CA GLY A 29 -19.31 1.29 -18.08
C GLY A 29 -18.50 0.23 -18.82
N SER A 30 -17.71 -0.51 -18.03
CA SER A 30 -16.92 -1.63 -18.51
C SER A 30 -16.79 -2.70 -17.43
N VAL A 31 -16.63 -3.96 -17.80
CA VAL A 31 -16.34 -5.06 -16.86
C VAL A 31 -14.92 -5.55 -17.08
N ALA A 32 -14.08 -5.47 -16.04
CA ALA A 32 -12.68 -5.87 -16.11
C ALA A 32 -12.53 -7.39 -16.19
N GLU A 33 -11.65 -7.87 -17.07
CA GLU A 33 -11.17 -9.26 -17.06
C GLU A 33 -9.92 -9.35 -16.18
N ILE A 34 -10.05 -10.00 -15.03
CA ILE A 34 -8.97 -10.16 -14.05
C ILE A 34 -8.21 -11.45 -14.35
N ASP A 35 -6.87 -11.41 -14.28
CA ASP A 35 -6.03 -12.59 -14.47
C ASP A 35 -5.93 -13.43 -13.19
N PRO A 36 -6.52 -14.64 -13.13
CA PRO A 36 -6.52 -15.46 -11.93
C PRO A 36 -5.12 -15.99 -11.57
N ARG A 37 -4.12 -15.80 -12.44
CA ARG A 37 -2.72 -16.13 -12.12
C ARG A 37 -2.16 -15.25 -11.00
N TYR A 38 -2.69 -14.03 -10.84
CA TYR A 38 -2.17 -13.05 -9.89
C TYR A 38 -3.15 -12.72 -8.76
N ILE A 39 -4.45 -12.93 -8.97
CA ILE A 39 -5.51 -12.55 -8.02
C ILE A 39 -6.49 -13.71 -7.84
N ASP A 40 -6.64 -14.15 -6.59
CA ASP A 40 -7.53 -15.26 -6.23
C ASP A 40 -8.95 -14.75 -5.89
N ASP A 41 -9.07 -13.54 -5.34
CA ASP A 41 -10.35 -12.86 -5.06
C ASP A 41 -10.53 -11.62 -5.97
N PRO A 42 -11.36 -11.70 -7.02
CA PRO A 42 -11.59 -10.60 -7.95
C PRO A 42 -12.44 -9.45 -7.37
N ASN A 43 -13.08 -9.65 -6.20
CA ASN A 43 -13.91 -8.62 -5.55
C ASN A 43 -13.12 -7.81 -4.51
N GLY A 44 -11.89 -8.21 -4.21
CA GLY A 44 -10.97 -7.48 -3.35
C GLY A 44 -10.21 -6.38 -4.12
N TYR A 45 -9.09 -5.93 -3.54
CA TYR A 45 -8.18 -5.05 -4.25
C TYR A 45 -7.52 -5.77 -5.43
N VAL A 46 -7.66 -5.21 -6.62
CA VAL A 46 -7.06 -5.71 -7.85
C VAL A 46 -5.99 -4.72 -8.32
N PRO A 47 -4.69 -5.08 -8.31
CA PRO A 47 -3.66 -4.23 -8.87
C PRO A 47 -3.88 -4.03 -10.38
N PRO A 48 -3.68 -2.82 -10.93
CA PRO A 48 -3.96 -2.53 -12.34
C PRO A 48 -3.26 -3.46 -13.34
N GLU A 49 -2.09 -4.00 -12.99
CA GLU A 49 -1.31 -4.93 -13.81
C GLU A 49 -1.96 -6.32 -13.91
N ALA A 50 -2.76 -6.72 -12.92
CA ALA A 50 -3.47 -8.01 -12.95
C ALA A 50 -4.72 -7.98 -13.85
N ILE A 51 -5.13 -6.82 -14.34
CA ILE A 51 -6.25 -6.68 -15.27
C ILE A 51 -5.76 -6.96 -16.69
N ARG A 52 -6.34 -7.94 -17.38
CA ARG A 52 -6.03 -8.25 -18.79
C ARG A 52 -6.57 -7.19 -19.74
N GLY A 53 -7.69 -6.58 -19.37
CA GLY A 53 -8.43 -5.61 -20.17
C GLY A 53 -9.85 -5.48 -19.65
N ALA A 54 -10.71 -4.84 -20.42
CA ALA A 54 -12.10 -4.62 -20.03
C ALA A 54 -13.04 -4.79 -21.22
N TRP A 55 -14.20 -5.40 -20.95
CA TRP A 55 -15.31 -5.48 -21.87
C TRP A 55 -16.18 -4.24 -21.76
N LEU A 56 -16.44 -3.56 -22.88
CA LEU A 56 -17.27 -2.37 -22.88
C LEU A 56 -18.76 -2.72 -22.78
N VAL A 57 -19.49 -1.93 -21.98
CA VAL A 57 -20.91 -2.09 -21.73
C VAL A 57 -21.67 -0.91 -22.32
N ASP A 58 -22.72 -1.19 -23.09
CA ASP A 58 -23.59 -0.15 -23.64
C ASP A 58 -24.49 0.49 -22.56
N GLY A 59 -25.19 1.57 -22.94
CA GLY A 59 -26.10 2.27 -22.03
C GLY A 59 -27.31 1.44 -21.55
N SER A 60 -27.51 0.22 -22.07
CA SER A 60 -28.55 -0.70 -21.64
C SER A 60 -28.04 -1.82 -20.72
N GLY A 61 -26.76 -1.82 -20.36
CA GLY A 61 -26.16 -2.86 -19.53
C GLY A 61 -25.78 -4.12 -20.32
N LYS A 62 -25.64 -4.03 -21.65
CA LYS A 62 -25.22 -5.16 -22.48
C LYS A 62 -23.79 -5.00 -22.95
N LEU A 63 -23.07 -6.11 -23.04
CA LEU A 63 -21.73 -6.13 -23.64
C LEU A 63 -21.81 -5.73 -25.12
N THR A 64 -20.96 -4.80 -25.54
CA THR A 64 -20.87 -4.37 -26.95
C THR A 64 -20.10 -5.37 -27.82
N GLY A 65 -19.34 -6.27 -27.19
CA GLY A 65 -18.37 -7.16 -27.85
C GLY A 65 -17.04 -6.50 -28.18
N GLU A 66 -16.89 -5.22 -27.82
CA GLU A 66 -15.60 -4.52 -27.85
C GLU A 66 -14.83 -4.80 -26.56
N TYR A 67 -13.56 -5.14 -26.74
CA TYR A 67 -12.63 -5.43 -25.67
C TYR A 67 -11.43 -4.50 -25.78
N GLU A 68 -11.12 -3.82 -24.68
CA GLU A 68 -9.94 -2.98 -24.59
C GLU A 68 -8.84 -3.71 -23.82
N GLU A 69 -7.73 -4.01 -24.51
CA GLU A 69 -6.58 -4.65 -23.89
C GLU A 69 -5.82 -3.68 -22.99
N ASN A 70 -5.46 -4.15 -21.79
CA ASN A 70 -4.62 -3.39 -20.89
C ASN A 70 -3.15 -3.55 -21.32
N PRO A 71 -2.48 -2.50 -21.83
CA PRO A 71 -1.07 -2.59 -22.25
C PRO A 71 -0.11 -2.80 -21.08
N ARG A 72 -0.57 -2.62 -19.84
CA ARG A 72 0.22 -2.85 -18.61
C ARG A 72 -0.03 -4.22 -17.99
N HIS A 73 -0.80 -5.09 -18.66
CA HIS A 73 -1.06 -6.43 -18.14
C HIS A 73 0.25 -7.21 -17.93
N GLY A 74 0.43 -7.73 -16.72
CA GLY A 74 1.66 -8.40 -16.31
C GLY A 74 1.62 -8.80 -14.84
N ALA A 75 2.74 -9.35 -14.34
CA ALA A 75 2.88 -9.63 -12.92
C ALA A 75 2.89 -8.31 -12.13
N PRO A 76 2.01 -8.12 -11.14
CA PRO A 76 2.02 -6.93 -10.31
C PRO A 76 3.38 -6.73 -9.65
N GLN A 77 3.81 -5.47 -9.56
CA GLN A 77 5.07 -5.08 -8.96
C GLN A 77 4.81 -4.17 -7.75
N ASP A 78 5.85 -4.03 -6.95
CA ASP A 78 5.90 -3.03 -5.89
C ASP A 78 5.68 -1.62 -6.44
N ASP A 79 4.91 -0.80 -5.73
CA ASP A 79 4.71 0.61 -6.02
C ASP A 79 4.75 1.41 -4.72
N PHE A 80 5.85 2.13 -4.53
CA PHE A 80 6.09 3.01 -3.38
C PHE A 80 6.09 4.48 -3.78
N SER A 81 5.60 4.82 -4.97
CA SER A 81 5.60 6.20 -5.49
C SER A 81 4.95 7.18 -4.51
N GLU A 82 3.78 6.85 -3.97
CA GLU A 82 3.07 7.64 -2.95
C GLU A 82 3.87 7.87 -1.65
N LEU A 83 4.82 6.98 -1.32
CA LEU A 83 5.73 7.16 -0.18
C LEU A 83 6.91 8.08 -0.55
N THR A 84 7.51 7.91 -1.73
CA THR A 84 8.80 8.51 -2.07
C THR A 84 8.72 9.79 -2.90
N GLU A 85 7.63 10.01 -3.64
CA GLU A 85 7.42 11.23 -4.43
C GLU A 85 7.16 12.50 -3.60
N PRO A 86 6.45 12.45 -2.44
CA PRO A 86 6.26 13.63 -1.62
C PRO A 86 7.58 14.22 -1.14
N ASP A 87 7.65 15.56 -1.14
CA ASP A 87 8.75 16.30 -0.51
C ASP A 87 8.63 16.23 1.03
N HIS A 88 8.98 15.07 1.57
CA HIS A 88 9.07 14.82 3.00
C HIS A 88 10.43 14.19 3.33
N TRP A 89 10.96 14.54 4.50
CA TRP A 89 12.27 14.04 4.91
C TRP A 89 12.18 12.58 5.39
N LEU A 90 12.63 11.67 4.53
CA LEU A 90 12.71 10.24 4.80
C LEU A 90 14.13 9.75 5.12
N GLY A 91 15.10 10.65 5.32
CA GLY A 91 16.49 10.28 5.55
C GLY A 91 16.72 9.41 6.80
N TRP A 92 15.75 9.38 7.72
CA TRP A 92 15.78 8.48 8.88
C TRP A 92 15.52 7.01 8.54
N LEU A 93 15.00 6.70 7.35
CA LEU A 93 14.82 5.34 6.81
C LEU A 93 16.06 4.81 6.08
N GLY A 94 17.11 5.63 5.92
CA GLY A 94 18.31 5.31 5.15
C GLY A 94 18.21 5.75 3.68
N ASP A 95 19.11 5.22 2.86
CA ASP A 95 19.30 5.66 1.47
C ASP A 95 18.17 5.20 0.53
N ASP A 96 17.46 4.12 0.89
CA ASP A 96 16.33 3.58 0.13
C ASP A 96 15.10 3.39 1.04
N PRO A 97 14.25 4.45 1.18
CA PRO A 97 13.05 4.38 2.01
C PRO A 97 12.05 3.31 1.57
N ALA A 98 11.93 3.05 0.27
CA ALA A 98 11.01 2.04 -0.26
C ALA A 98 11.44 0.64 0.17
N ALA A 99 12.73 0.31 -0.01
CA ALA A 99 13.28 -0.96 0.46
C ALA A 99 13.17 -1.11 1.99
N ALA A 100 13.38 -0.04 2.75
CA ALA A 100 13.25 -0.05 4.20
C ALA A 100 11.81 -0.38 4.64
N VAL A 101 10.81 0.31 4.09
CA VAL A 101 9.40 0.05 4.39
C VAL A 101 8.98 -1.35 3.96
N ARG A 102 9.38 -1.77 2.75
CA ARG A 102 9.12 -3.13 2.27
C ARG A 102 9.65 -4.19 3.25
N LYS A 103 10.90 -4.03 3.71
CA LYS A 103 11.51 -4.93 4.69
C LYS A 103 10.75 -4.91 6.02
N GLY A 104 10.38 -3.74 6.53
CA GLY A 104 9.59 -3.62 7.76
C GLY A 104 8.22 -4.30 7.69
N ILE A 105 7.55 -4.23 6.55
CA ILE A 105 6.31 -4.97 6.27
C ILE A 105 6.56 -6.48 6.31
N GLU A 106 7.60 -6.97 5.63
CA GLU A 106 7.91 -8.40 5.63
C GLU A 106 8.27 -8.91 7.03
N GLU A 107 9.06 -8.15 7.81
CA GLU A 107 9.41 -8.50 9.18
C GLU A 107 8.14 -8.57 10.06
N SER A 108 7.22 -7.62 9.90
CA SER A 108 5.95 -7.59 10.64
C SER A 108 5.05 -8.78 10.31
N LEU A 109 5.02 -9.19 9.03
CA LEU A 109 4.29 -10.38 8.60
C LEU A 109 4.95 -11.67 9.12
N ARG A 110 6.27 -11.80 8.99
CA ARG A 110 7.01 -13.01 9.44
C ARG A 110 6.99 -13.19 10.95
N ALA A 111 6.87 -12.10 11.71
CA ALA A 111 6.66 -12.16 13.16
C ALA A 111 5.33 -12.84 13.54
N GLN A 112 4.32 -12.79 12.67
CA GLN A 112 3.01 -13.42 12.87
C GLN A 112 2.91 -14.78 12.18
N VAL A 113 3.43 -14.89 10.96
CA VAL A 113 3.38 -16.07 10.10
C VAL A 113 4.74 -16.29 9.45
N THR A 114 5.53 -17.21 10.01
CA THR A 114 6.96 -17.34 9.68
C THR A 114 7.26 -17.65 8.22
N ASP A 115 6.37 -18.36 7.52
CA ASP A 115 6.53 -18.73 6.11
C ASP A 115 5.87 -17.74 5.13
N ALA A 116 5.41 -16.58 5.62
CA ALA A 116 4.82 -15.55 4.77
C ALA A 116 5.83 -14.99 3.76
N VAL A 117 5.42 -15.00 2.48
CA VAL A 117 6.16 -14.43 1.36
C VAL A 117 5.33 -13.31 0.74
N VAL A 118 5.87 -12.09 0.76
CA VAL A 118 5.25 -10.93 0.11
C VAL A 118 5.61 -10.95 -1.38
N GLU A 119 4.60 -10.99 -2.25
CA GLU A 119 4.79 -11.02 -3.70
C GLU A 119 4.87 -9.60 -4.29
N TRP A 120 4.05 -8.67 -3.80
CA TRP A 120 4.07 -7.25 -4.16
C TRP A 120 3.44 -6.40 -3.06
N VAL A 121 3.82 -5.12 -2.98
CA VAL A 121 3.28 -4.09 -2.08
C VAL A 121 2.99 -2.81 -2.86
N LYS A 122 1.81 -2.23 -2.67
CA LYS A 122 1.44 -0.92 -3.22
C LYS A 122 1.07 0.03 -2.09
N ILE A 123 1.71 1.18 -2.03
CA ILE A 123 1.28 2.29 -1.17
C ILE A 123 0.13 2.99 -1.89
N LEU A 124 -1.03 3.05 -1.25
CA LEU A 124 -2.29 3.40 -1.92
C LEU A 124 -2.52 4.90 -2.04
N GLU A 125 -1.95 5.68 -1.13
CA GLU A 125 -2.02 7.14 -1.10
C GLU A 125 -0.88 7.69 -0.22
N ARG A 126 -0.66 9.00 -0.32
CA ARG A 126 0.35 9.72 0.47
C ARG A 126 0.28 9.40 1.97
N PRO A 127 1.36 8.85 2.56
CA PRO A 127 1.43 8.56 3.98
C PRO A 127 1.21 9.78 4.88
N ARG A 128 0.78 9.54 6.13
CA ARG A 128 0.84 10.55 7.20
C ARG A 128 2.23 10.50 7.81
N PHE A 129 2.80 11.66 8.09
CA PHE A 129 4.12 11.80 8.67
C PHE A 129 4.05 12.64 9.95
N LEU A 130 4.88 12.27 10.93
CA LEU A 130 5.05 13.04 12.15
C LEU A 130 6.54 13.13 12.47
N THR A 131 7.08 14.34 12.53
CA THR A 131 8.44 14.60 12.97
C THR A 131 8.43 15.44 14.24
N ALA A 132 9.31 15.10 15.17
CA ALA A 132 9.53 15.88 16.37
C ALA A 132 11.02 16.10 16.57
N GLY A 133 11.38 17.30 16.98
CA GLY A 133 12.77 17.69 17.15
C GLY A 133 12.94 18.70 18.27
N ARG A 134 14.19 18.97 18.61
CA ARG A 134 14.58 20.02 19.55
C ARG A 134 15.31 21.13 18.80
N ARG A 135 15.13 22.37 19.24
CA ARG A 135 16.03 23.46 18.84
C ARG A 135 17.26 23.43 19.74
N PRO A 136 18.48 23.48 19.19
CA PRO A 136 19.71 23.53 19.99
C PRO A 136 19.82 24.82 20.82
N SER A 137 19.38 25.93 20.24
CA SER A 137 19.30 27.25 20.86
C SER A 137 18.10 28.02 20.28
N GLU A 138 17.62 29.07 20.95
CA GLU A 138 16.50 29.89 20.45
C GLU A 138 16.86 30.69 19.18
N ASP A 139 18.15 30.99 18.99
CA ASP A 139 18.68 31.77 17.87
C ASP A 139 18.96 30.93 16.62
N GLU A 140 19.01 29.60 16.75
CA GLU A 140 19.22 28.69 15.62
C GLU A 140 17.89 28.37 14.92
N GLN A 141 17.84 28.64 13.60
CA GLN A 141 16.70 28.26 12.76
C GLN A 141 16.71 26.77 12.35
N VAL A 142 17.55 25.95 12.99
CA VAL A 142 17.69 24.53 12.68
C VAL A 142 16.96 23.70 13.73
N ILE A 143 16.06 22.82 13.28
CA ILE A 143 15.44 21.80 14.13
C ILE A 143 16.26 20.52 14.01
N LEU A 144 16.78 20.02 15.13
CA LEU A 144 17.38 18.70 15.17
C LEU A 144 16.29 17.66 15.41
N VAL A 145 16.00 16.82 14.41
CA VAL A 145 14.94 15.80 14.50
C VAL A 145 15.38 14.69 15.44
N THR A 146 14.62 14.45 16.51
CA THR A 146 14.90 13.43 17.53
C THR A 146 14.00 12.20 17.37
N ARG A 147 12.85 12.37 16.72
CA ARG A 147 11.84 11.32 16.49
C ARG A 147 11.15 11.54 15.16
N ALA A 148 10.81 10.45 14.50
CA ALA A 148 10.04 10.47 13.27
C ALA A 148 9.06 9.29 13.27
N ALA A 149 7.95 9.47 12.58
CA ALA A 149 7.00 8.41 12.34
C ALA A 149 6.31 8.58 10.99
N LEU A 150 5.87 7.46 10.44
CA LEU A 150 4.98 7.42 9.27
C LEU A 150 3.85 6.42 9.49
N ALA A 151 2.73 6.65 8.83
CA ALA A 151 1.65 5.69 8.60
C ALA A 151 1.37 5.63 7.09
N ALA A 152 1.63 4.49 6.47
CA ALA A 152 1.50 4.28 5.03
C ALA A 152 0.41 3.23 4.74
N PRO A 153 -0.70 3.60 4.08
CA PRO A 153 -1.74 2.66 3.71
C PRO A 153 -1.26 1.80 2.55
N PHE A 154 -1.52 0.51 2.61
CA PHE A 154 -1.05 -0.45 1.63
C PHE A 154 -2.15 -1.40 1.14
N ALA A 155 -1.95 -1.87 -0.09
CA ALA A 155 -2.39 -3.19 -0.51
C ALA A 155 -1.16 -4.07 -0.72
N LEU A 156 -1.22 -5.33 -0.33
CA LEU A 156 -0.15 -6.28 -0.64
C LEU A 156 -0.69 -7.66 -0.95
N SER A 157 0.05 -8.43 -1.74
CA SER A 157 -0.17 -9.86 -1.85
C SER A 157 0.83 -10.62 -1.00
N VAL A 158 0.31 -11.53 -0.19
CA VAL A 158 1.09 -12.45 0.62
C VAL A 158 0.69 -13.88 0.28
N ARG A 159 1.69 -14.77 0.26
CA ARG A 159 1.50 -16.20 0.10
C ARG A 159 2.03 -16.94 1.31
N THR A 160 1.29 -17.94 1.76
CA THR A 160 1.68 -18.86 2.85
C THR A 160 1.52 -20.30 2.36
N ALA A 161 2.21 -21.25 2.99
CA ALA A 161 2.07 -22.67 2.65
C ALA A 161 0.68 -23.22 2.99
N GLN A 162 0.03 -22.68 4.03
CA GLN A 162 -1.26 -23.17 4.53
C GLN A 162 -2.48 -22.60 3.79
N HIS A 163 -2.44 -21.31 3.43
CA HIS A 163 -3.61 -20.60 2.91
C HIS A 163 -3.47 -20.15 1.46
N GLY A 164 -2.36 -20.46 0.79
CA GLY A 164 -2.12 -19.98 -0.57
C GLY A 164 -1.94 -18.47 -0.59
N ARG A 165 -2.43 -17.81 -1.64
CA ARG A 165 -2.31 -16.36 -1.83
C ARG A 165 -3.48 -15.63 -1.16
N SER A 166 -3.20 -14.47 -0.60
CA SER A 166 -4.22 -13.53 -0.13
C SER A 166 -3.78 -12.10 -0.43
N VAL A 167 -4.75 -11.21 -0.66
CA VAL A 167 -4.51 -9.77 -0.77
C VAL A 167 -4.95 -9.12 0.53
N LEU A 168 -4.05 -8.38 1.17
CA LEU A 168 -4.29 -7.69 2.44
C LEU A 168 -4.34 -6.18 2.22
N LEU A 169 -5.24 -5.52 2.93
CA LEU A 169 -5.37 -4.08 3.01
C LEU A 169 -5.18 -3.63 4.45
N GLY A 170 -4.48 -2.52 4.64
CA GLY A 170 -4.24 -1.97 5.96
C GLY A 170 -3.28 -0.79 5.96
N VAL A 171 -2.74 -0.48 7.12
CA VAL A 171 -1.77 0.60 7.32
C VAL A 171 -0.55 0.06 8.03
N PHE A 172 0.62 0.31 7.43
CA PHE A 172 1.91 0.06 8.06
C PHE A 172 2.37 1.35 8.73
N SER A 173 2.57 1.31 10.05
CA SER A 173 3.14 2.44 10.78
C SER A 173 4.54 2.10 11.30
N TRP A 174 5.45 3.05 11.18
CA TRP A 174 6.80 2.95 11.71
C TRP A 174 7.09 4.18 12.54
N VAL A 175 7.44 3.98 13.81
CA VAL A 175 8.00 5.00 14.71
C VAL A 175 9.47 4.72 14.95
N ALA A 176 10.29 5.77 14.81
CA ALA A 176 11.69 5.78 15.23
C ALA A 176 11.94 6.91 16.23
N VAL A 177 12.58 6.59 17.35
CA VAL A 177 13.00 7.55 18.38
C VAL A 177 14.50 7.47 18.62
N ASN A 178 15.05 8.48 19.30
CA ASN A 178 16.49 8.63 19.56
C ASN A 178 17.31 8.69 18.25
N LEU A 179 16.81 9.46 17.27
CA LEU A 179 17.50 9.66 15.98
C LEU A 179 18.80 10.48 16.10
N LEU A 180 19.10 11.03 17.28
CA LEU A 180 20.32 11.77 17.57
C LEU A 180 21.10 11.14 18.72
N PRO A 181 22.44 11.17 18.67
CA PRO A 181 23.27 10.83 19.81
C PRO A 181 22.96 11.70 21.05
N PRO A 182 23.18 11.19 22.28
CA PRO A 182 23.82 9.92 22.61
C PRO A 182 22.86 8.71 22.73
N GLY A 183 21.56 8.91 22.48
CA GLY A 183 20.57 7.84 22.64
C GLY A 183 20.76 6.69 21.64
N VAL A 184 20.42 5.47 22.05
CA VAL A 184 20.36 4.32 21.13
C VAL A 184 19.02 4.40 20.38
N ARG A 185 19.10 4.39 19.04
CA ARG A 185 17.93 4.38 18.16
C ARG A 185 17.02 3.20 18.51
N LYS A 186 15.72 3.46 18.59
CA LYS A 186 14.68 2.44 18.76
C LYS A 186 13.64 2.60 17.66
N ASP A 187 13.22 1.47 17.11
CA ASP A 187 12.25 1.39 16.05
C ASP A 187 11.13 0.43 16.47
N ARG A 188 9.89 0.77 16.12
CA ARG A 188 8.75 -0.12 16.29
C ARG A 188 7.79 0.01 15.12
N HIS A 189 7.27 -1.14 14.71
CA HIS A 189 6.31 -1.25 13.62
C HIS A 189 4.93 -1.64 14.15
N TRP A 190 3.89 -1.14 13.49
CA TRP A 190 2.52 -1.63 13.61
C TRP A 190 2.02 -2.00 12.23
N PHE A 191 1.31 -3.12 12.16
CA PHE A 191 0.77 -3.67 10.93
C PHE A 191 -0.73 -3.87 11.14
N ASP A 192 -1.48 -2.79 10.92
CA ASP A 192 -2.90 -2.69 11.25
C ASP A 192 -3.72 -3.08 10.02
N LEU A 193 -4.40 -4.23 10.05
CA LEU A 193 -5.22 -4.71 8.94
C LEU A 193 -6.65 -4.14 9.01
N GLY A 194 -7.22 -3.82 7.84
CA GLY A 194 -8.61 -3.37 7.72
C GLY A 194 -8.92 -2.01 8.38
N VAL A 195 -7.90 -1.18 8.59
CA VAL A 195 -8.03 0.19 9.09
C VAL A 195 -7.68 1.20 8.01
N GLU A 196 -8.25 2.40 8.14
CA GLU A 196 -8.01 3.52 7.23
C GLU A 196 -6.83 4.38 7.70
N LEU A 197 -6.24 5.13 6.76
CA LEU A 197 -5.08 5.98 7.01
C LEU A 197 -5.34 7.03 8.10
N ASP A 198 -6.52 7.65 8.12
CA ASP A 198 -6.82 8.73 9.07
C ASP A 198 -6.76 8.22 10.52
N TRP A 199 -7.33 7.05 10.79
CA TRP A 199 -7.26 6.42 12.12
C TRP A 199 -5.80 6.15 12.52
N ALA A 200 -5.01 5.54 11.63
CA ALA A 200 -3.62 5.22 11.91
C ALA A 200 -2.75 6.48 12.08
N GLY A 201 -3.07 7.55 11.34
CA GLY A 201 -2.46 8.86 11.46
C GLY A 201 -2.66 9.48 12.85
N GLU A 202 -3.87 9.37 13.40
CA GLU A 202 -4.19 9.81 14.77
C GLU A 202 -3.40 9.03 15.82
N GLN A 203 -3.06 7.75 15.56
CA GLN A 203 -2.27 6.93 16.48
C GLN A 203 -0.79 7.31 16.54
N LEU A 204 -0.24 7.98 15.52
CA LEU A 204 1.21 8.22 15.40
C LEU A 204 1.80 8.92 16.61
N GLN A 205 1.09 9.92 17.16
CA GLN A 205 1.58 10.65 18.33
C GLN A 205 1.64 9.75 19.58
N GLY A 206 0.59 8.96 19.83
CA GLY A 206 0.55 8.01 20.95
C GLY A 206 1.64 6.94 20.83
N ARG A 207 1.78 6.34 19.64
CA ARG A 207 2.83 5.37 19.31
C ARG A 207 4.22 5.94 19.51
N MET A 208 4.45 7.20 19.14
CA MET A 208 5.73 7.88 19.36
C MET A 208 6.06 8.08 20.84
N TYR A 209 5.06 8.35 21.68
CA TYR A 209 5.24 8.42 23.13
C TYR A 209 5.47 7.05 23.75
N GLU A 210 4.80 6.00 23.26
CA GLU A 210 4.99 4.62 23.72
C GLU A 210 6.46 4.20 23.56
N VAL A 211 7.02 4.28 22.36
CA VAL A 211 8.41 3.89 22.08
C VAL A 211 9.42 4.76 22.86
N GLY A 212 9.13 6.06 23.01
CA GLY A 212 9.97 6.97 23.77
C GLY A 212 9.85 6.83 25.30
N GLY A 213 8.77 6.21 25.79
CA GLY A 213 8.42 6.08 27.20
C GLY A 213 8.89 4.79 27.86
N GLU A 214 9.20 3.76 27.08
CA GLU A 214 9.71 2.46 27.54
C GLU A 214 11.00 2.57 28.40
N ASP A 215 11.74 3.69 28.35
CA ASP A 215 12.89 3.94 29.22
C ASP A 215 12.52 4.39 30.66
N ARG A 216 11.35 5.01 30.90
CA ARG A 216 10.97 5.50 32.25
C ARG A 216 10.43 4.41 33.18
N THR A 217 10.10 3.23 32.63
CA THR A 217 9.53 2.12 33.40
C THR A 217 10.60 1.15 33.91
N ALA A 218 11.83 1.24 33.40
CA ALA A 218 12.96 0.40 33.80
C ALA A 218 13.81 1.00 34.96
N GLU A 219 13.46 2.19 35.45
CA GLU A 219 14.14 2.88 36.57
C GLU A 219 13.31 2.91 37.87
N GLN A 220 12.36 1.99 38.07
CA GLN A 220 11.65 1.82 39.35
C GLN A 220 11.97 0.50 40.03
#